data_AF-A0A0A1F9F4-F1
#
_entry.id   AF-A0A0A1F9F4-F1
#
_cell.length_a   1.000
_cell.length_b   1.000
_cell.length_c   1.000
_cell.angle_alpha   90.00
_cell.angle_beta   90.00
_cell.angle_gamma   90.00
#
_symmetry.space_group_name_H-M   'P 1'
#
loop_
_entity.id
_entity.type
_entity.pdbx_description
1 polymer ?
#
loop_
_entity_poly.entity_id
_entity_poly.type
_entity_poly.pdbx_seq_one_letter_code
_entity_poly.pdbx_strand_id
1 'polypeptide(L)'
;MHLIAAVVLSLAGQAALATAVELSGSARPVIEQFLLEQTKGLPGKVSIRIDTPMSGALPACDAPEVFLPSGARLWGRVSVGVRCSGDGAAMPAWSRYVPAYIAVTGNYYVAGRTINAGERLSMADIQLRQGDLSALPRNVITSPQQAGGMIASNRIASGAPLRTELLKVANVIQQGQNVKVQSQGSGFVVSTEARAMTNAGAGATIQVKTQAGQMLSGTALADGSVALPN
;
A
#
# COMPACT_ATOMS: atom_id res chain seq x y z
N MET A 1 14.20 -77.78 -31.05
CA MET A 1 14.90 -77.16 -29.91
C MET A 1 15.60 -75.92 -30.45
N HIS A 2 15.12 -74.73 -30.05
CA HIS A 2 15.82 -73.44 -29.91
C HIS A 2 14.80 -72.29 -29.99
N LEU A 3 14.48 -71.75 -28.81
CA LEU A 3 13.71 -70.53 -28.58
C LEU A 3 14.50 -69.31 -29.10
N ILE A 4 13.83 -68.38 -29.78
CA ILE A 4 14.36 -67.03 -30.03
C ILE A 4 13.62 -66.08 -29.09
N ALA A 5 14.34 -65.56 -28.10
CA ALA A 5 13.86 -64.54 -27.17
C ALA A 5 14.12 -63.15 -27.75
N ALA A 6 13.07 -62.37 -28.00
CA ALA A 6 13.16 -60.97 -28.40
C ALA A 6 13.33 -60.09 -27.16
N VAL A 7 14.50 -59.45 -27.04
CA VAL A 7 14.82 -58.50 -25.96
C VAL A 7 14.24 -57.13 -26.33
N VAL A 8 13.26 -56.66 -25.55
CA VAL A 8 12.71 -55.30 -25.65
C VAL A 8 13.57 -54.37 -24.80
N LEU A 9 14.28 -53.44 -25.46
CA LEU A 9 15.13 -52.46 -24.80
C LEU A 9 14.31 -51.18 -24.52
N SER A 10 13.83 -51.02 -23.29
CA SER A 10 13.10 -49.82 -22.86
C SER A 10 14.08 -48.67 -22.53
N LEU A 11 14.06 -47.60 -23.33
CA LEU A 11 14.71 -46.34 -22.97
C LEU A 11 13.86 -45.59 -21.94
N ALA A 12 14.24 -45.66 -20.67
CA ALA A 12 13.69 -44.79 -19.63
C ALA A 12 14.38 -43.42 -19.70
N GLY A 13 13.67 -42.42 -20.22
CA GLY A 13 14.08 -41.02 -20.15
C GLY A 13 14.06 -40.52 -18.71
N GLN A 14 15.23 -40.17 -18.17
CA GLN A 14 15.34 -39.54 -16.85
C GLN A 14 15.10 -38.04 -16.99
N ALA A 15 13.89 -37.60 -16.60
CA ALA A 15 13.63 -36.20 -16.35
C ALA A 15 14.38 -35.79 -15.07
N ALA A 16 15.43 -34.99 -15.23
CA ALA A 16 16.14 -34.38 -14.11
C ALA A 16 15.19 -33.41 -13.39
N LEU A 17 14.70 -33.83 -12.23
CA LEU A 17 14.05 -32.93 -11.27
C LEU A 17 15.13 -31.97 -10.75
N ALA A 18 15.05 -30.70 -11.14
CA ALA A 18 15.88 -29.66 -10.56
C ALA A 18 15.52 -29.54 -9.07
N THR A 19 16.36 -30.12 -8.20
CA THR A 19 16.30 -29.87 -6.76
C THR A 19 16.60 -28.39 -6.55
N ALA A 20 15.61 -27.64 -6.04
CA ALA A 20 15.86 -26.28 -5.59
C ALA A 20 16.98 -26.32 -4.55
N VAL A 21 18.11 -25.67 -4.86
CA VAL A 21 19.22 -25.54 -3.91
C VAL A 21 18.69 -24.74 -2.73
N GLU A 22 18.53 -25.39 -1.57
CA GLU A 22 18.16 -24.71 -0.33
C GLU A 22 19.24 -23.67 0.01
N LEU A 23 18.82 -22.52 0.55
CA LEU A 23 19.73 -21.57 1.19
C LEU A 23 20.42 -22.29 2.36
N SER A 24 21.62 -22.80 2.13
CA SER A 24 22.42 -23.45 3.17
C SER A 24 22.97 -22.42 4.17
N GLY A 25 22.88 -22.71 5.47
CA GLY A 25 23.55 -21.95 6.53
C GLY A 25 22.61 -21.14 7.45
N SER A 26 23.21 -20.34 8.33
CA SER A 26 22.55 -19.51 9.36
C SER A 26 21.83 -18.28 8.81
N ALA A 27 21.99 -17.94 7.53
CA ALA A 27 21.50 -16.70 6.95
C ALA A 27 19.98 -16.62 6.84
N ARG A 28 19.28 -17.73 6.52
CA ARG A 28 17.82 -17.70 6.31
C ARG A 28 17.04 -17.26 7.56
N PRO A 29 17.27 -17.81 8.76
CA PRO A 29 16.65 -17.32 9.99
C PRO A 29 16.97 -15.85 10.29
N VAL A 30 18.20 -15.40 10.04
CA VAL A 30 18.61 -14.01 10.27
C VAL A 30 17.88 -13.05 9.32
N ILE A 31 17.76 -13.42 8.05
CA ILE A 31 16.97 -12.66 7.06
C ILE A 31 15.50 -12.63 7.45
N GLU A 32 14.93 -13.77 7.85
CA GLU A 32 13.52 -13.85 8.24
C GLU A 32 13.21 -12.96 9.44
N GLN A 33 14.00 -13.06 10.51
CA GLN A 33 13.84 -12.22 11.70
C GLN A 33 13.99 -10.74 11.33
N PHE A 34 15.01 -10.39 10.55
CA PHE A 34 15.21 -9.01 10.11
C PHE A 34 13.99 -8.48 9.34
N LEU A 35 13.42 -9.26 8.41
CA LEU A 35 12.24 -8.84 7.66
C LEU A 35 10.98 -8.77 8.52
N LEU A 36 10.80 -9.66 9.50
CA LEU A 36 9.70 -9.58 10.46
C LEU A 36 9.76 -8.29 11.27
N GLU A 37 10.94 -7.93 11.77
CA GLU A 37 11.16 -6.68 12.51
C GLU A 37 10.83 -5.46 11.66
N GLN A 38 11.31 -5.44 10.41
CA GLN A 38 11.14 -4.30 9.51
C GLN A 38 9.72 -4.17 8.95
N THR A 39 8.91 -5.24 9.03
CA THR A 39 7.50 -5.23 8.58
C THR A 39 6.50 -5.00 9.72
N LYS A 40 6.98 -4.75 10.95
CA LYS A 40 6.12 -4.31 12.06
C LYS A 40 5.40 -3.01 11.68
N GLY A 41 4.07 -3.02 11.79
CA GLY A 41 3.21 -1.87 11.47
C GLY A 41 2.54 -1.93 10.10
N LEU A 42 2.81 -2.95 9.27
CA LEU A 42 2.03 -3.17 8.06
C LEU A 42 0.56 -3.54 8.40
N PRO A 43 -0.42 -3.06 7.62
CA PRO A 43 -1.85 -3.29 7.85
C PRO A 43 -2.26 -4.71 7.41
N GLY A 44 -1.92 -5.73 8.19
CA GLY A 44 -2.36 -7.10 7.94
C GLY A 44 -1.43 -8.17 8.49
N LYS A 45 -1.71 -9.42 8.13
CA LYS A 45 -0.85 -10.57 8.42
C LYS A 45 0.24 -10.66 7.37
N VAL A 46 1.48 -10.58 7.82
CA VAL A 46 2.67 -10.72 6.98
C VAL A 46 3.01 -12.20 6.82
N SER A 47 3.35 -12.60 5.60
CA SER A 47 4.01 -13.88 5.31
C SER A 47 5.20 -13.66 4.40
N ILE A 48 6.34 -14.22 4.78
CA ILE A 48 7.61 -14.02 4.08
C ILE A 48 8.01 -15.34 3.40
N ARG A 49 8.39 -15.25 2.13
CA ARG A 49 9.07 -16.34 1.41
C ARG A 49 10.45 -15.86 1.02
N ILE A 50 11.48 -16.59 1.42
CA ILE A 50 12.87 -16.29 1.06
C ILE A 50 13.30 -17.30 0.01
N ASP A 51 13.68 -16.80 -1.16
CA ASP A 51 14.08 -17.58 -2.32
C ASP A 51 15.62 -17.65 -2.40
N THR A 52 16.14 -18.76 -2.91
CA THR A 52 17.59 -18.89 -3.14
C THR A 52 18.02 -17.96 -4.27
N PRO A 53 19.14 -17.22 -4.12
CA PRO A 53 19.68 -16.39 -5.20
C PRO A 53 19.97 -17.22 -6.46
N MET A 54 19.85 -16.61 -7.64
CA MET A 54 20.27 -17.23 -8.90
C MET A 54 21.77 -17.58 -8.92
N SER A 55 22.59 -16.89 -8.12
CA SER A 55 24.01 -17.21 -7.92
C SER A 55 24.25 -18.50 -7.13
N GLY A 56 23.20 -19.21 -6.72
CA GLY A 56 23.27 -20.40 -5.89
C GLY A 56 23.18 -20.10 -4.39
N ALA A 57 23.46 -21.12 -3.58
CA ALA A 57 23.51 -21.01 -2.13
C ALA A 57 24.52 -19.95 -1.69
N LEU A 58 24.26 -19.36 -0.52
CA LEU A 58 25.20 -18.41 0.09
C LEU A 58 26.45 -19.18 0.58
N PRO A 59 27.65 -18.59 0.45
CA PRO A 59 28.85 -19.17 1.07
C PRO A 59 28.70 -19.22 2.60
N ALA A 60 29.53 -20.03 3.26
CA ALA A 60 29.55 -20.11 4.72
C ALA A 60 29.78 -18.73 5.36
N CYS A 61 29.08 -18.46 6.45
CA CYS A 61 29.24 -17.26 7.27
C CYS A 61 28.73 -17.51 8.69
N ASP A 62 29.59 -17.30 9.69
CA ASP A 62 29.21 -17.46 11.10
C ASP A 62 28.31 -16.31 11.59
N ALA A 63 28.59 -15.09 11.14
CA ALA A 63 27.89 -13.87 11.54
C ALA A 63 27.46 -13.04 10.32
N PRO A 64 26.39 -13.44 9.60
CA PRO A 64 25.90 -12.67 8.46
C PRO A 64 25.23 -11.37 8.92
N GLU A 65 25.60 -10.25 8.29
CA GLU A 65 24.94 -8.96 8.47
C GLU A 65 23.90 -8.75 7.35
N VAL A 66 22.67 -8.41 7.75
CA VAL A 66 21.54 -8.22 6.84
C VAL A 66 21.20 -6.74 6.73
N PHE A 67 20.95 -6.27 5.50
CA PHE A 67 20.59 -4.90 5.24
C PHE A 67 19.59 -4.78 4.08
N LEU A 68 18.94 -3.63 3.98
CA LEU A 68 18.08 -3.28 2.85
C LEU A 68 18.80 -2.28 1.94
N PRO A 69 18.68 -2.42 0.61
CA PRO A 69 19.00 -1.36 -0.31
C PRO A 69 18.23 -0.07 0.03
N SER A 70 18.81 1.08 -0.29
CA SER A 70 18.10 2.36 -0.15
C SER A 70 16.80 2.36 -0.97
N GLY A 71 15.72 2.82 -0.35
CA GLY A 71 14.38 2.86 -0.98
C GLY A 71 13.69 1.49 -1.12
N ALA A 72 14.22 0.43 -0.50
CA ALA A 72 13.55 -0.87 -0.49
C ALA A 72 12.15 -0.75 0.14
N ARG A 73 11.13 -1.22 -0.59
CA ARG A 73 9.76 -1.32 -0.11
C ARG A 73 9.52 -2.73 0.40
N LEU A 74 9.22 -2.89 1.67
CA LEU A 74 9.06 -4.21 2.33
C LEU A 74 7.69 -4.84 2.11
N TRP A 75 7.28 -4.91 0.86
CA TRP A 75 5.97 -5.39 0.47
C TRP A 75 6.02 -5.82 -1.00
N GLY A 76 5.63 -7.05 -1.29
CA GLY A 76 5.78 -7.68 -2.60
C GLY A 76 7.18 -8.28 -2.77
N ARG A 77 7.74 -8.20 -3.99
CA ARG A 77 9.11 -8.67 -4.26
C ARG A 77 10.13 -7.70 -3.65
N VAL A 78 11.07 -8.24 -2.88
CA VAL A 78 12.15 -7.49 -2.24
C VAL A 78 13.48 -8.18 -2.45
N SER A 79 14.55 -7.39 -2.41
CA SER A 79 15.92 -7.88 -2.45
C SER A 79 16.59 -7.52 -1.13
N VAL A 80 17.08 -8.52 -0.42
CA VAL A 80 17.73 -8.36 0.88
C VAL A 80 19.23 -8.51 0.69
N GLY A 81 20.00 -7.53 1.13
CA GLY A 81 21.45 -7.61 1.13
C GLY A 81 21.94 -8.45 2.30
N VAL A 82 22.84 -9.38 2.04
CA VAL A 82 23.54 -10.19 3.04
C VAL A 82 25.02 -10.02 2.82
N ARG A 83 25.75 -9.62 3.86
CA ARG A 83 27.21 -9.49 3.81
C ARG A 83 27.85 -10.29 4.92
N CYS A 84 29.04 -10.82 4.63
CA CYS A 84 29.92 -11.46 5.58
C CYS A 84 31.27 -10.76 5.54
N SER A 85 31.76 -10.30 6.69
CA SER A 85 33.06 -9.63 6.77
C SER A 85 34.25 -10.58 6.64
N GLY A 86 34.02 -11.89 6.84
CA GLY A 86 35.04 -12.93 6.83
C GLY A 86 36.01 -12.85 8.02
N ASP A 87 36.81 -13.90 8.22
CA ASP A 87 37.85 -13.97 9.26
C ASP A 87 39.23 -14.37 8.72
N GLY A 88 39.36 -14.55 7.39
CA GLY A 88 40.62 -14.90 6.74
C GLY A 88 40.42 -15.77 5.49
N ALA A 89 41.42 -16.58 5.17
CA ALA A 89 41.40 -17.45 3.98
C ALA A 89 40.38 -18.60 4.06
N ALA A 90 39.96 -18.99 5.27
CA ALA A 90 38.96 -20.04 5.49
C ALA A 90 37.53 -19.55 5.24
N MET A 91 37.24 -18.29 5.53
CA MET A 91 35.94 -17.64 5.29
C MET A 91 36.17 -16.25 4.67
N PRO A 92 36.27 -16.15 3.33
CA PRO A 92 36.50 -14.88 2.65
C PRO A 92 35.29 -13.95 2.79
N ALA A 93 35.53 -12.64 2.78
CA ALA A 93 34.47 -11.64 2.79
C ALA A 93 33.61 -11.73 1.51
N TRP A 94 32.29 -11.58 1.65
CA TRP A 94 31.38 -11.59 0.50
C TRP A 94 30.12 -10.76 0.76
N SER A 95 29.46 -10.36 -0.33
CA SER A 95 28.14 -9.72 -0.29
C SER A 95 27.26 -10.27 -1.41
N ARG A 96 26.01 -10.59 -1.09
CA ARG A 96 25.02 -11.19 -2.00
C ARG A 96 23.64 -10.62 -1.73
N TYR A 97 22.83 -10.60 -2.77
CA TYR A 97 21.41 -10.24 -2.68
C TYR A 97 20.55 -11.48 -2.70
N VAL A 98 19.65 -11.58 -1.73
CA VAL A 98 18.70 -12.68 -1.56
C VAL A 98 17.31 -12.17 -1.92
N PRO A 99 16.67 -12.74 -2.96
CA PRO A 99 15.29 -12.40 -3.27
C PRO A 99 14.35 -12.93 -2.19
N ALA A 100 13.36 -12.12 -1.82
CA ALA A 100 12.26 -12.55 -0.98
C ALA A 100 10.94 -11.97 -1.49
N TYR A 101 9.84 -12.58 -1.08
CA TYR A 101 8.49 -12.11 -1.31
C TYR A 101 7.77 -11.92 0.02
N ILE A 102 7.29 -10.70 0.26
CA ILE A 102 6.55 -10.33 1.46
C ILE A 102 5.09 -10.13 1.05
N ALA A 103 4.26 -11.13 1.32
CA ALA A 103 2.82 -11.02 1.15
C ALA A 103 2.21 -10.37 2.39
N VAL A 104 1.23 -9.49 2.18
CA VAL A 104 0.52 -8.81 3.27
C VAL A 104 -0.95 -9.10 3.11
N THR A 105 -1.45 -10.10 3.83
CA THR A 105 -2.87 -10.45 3.78
C THR A 105 -3.65 -9.56 4.73
N GLY A 106 -4.54 -8.75 4.19
CA GLY A 106 -5.28 -7.78 4.97
C GLY A 106 -6.66 -7.49 4.40
N ASN A 107 -7.38 -6.67 5.15
CA ASN A 107 -8.70 -6.19 4.79
C ASN A 107 -8.57 -4.98 3.85
N TYR A 108 -9.36 -4.97 2.80
CA TYR A 108 -9.47 -3.86 1.87
C TYR A 108 -10.90 -3.70 1.38
N TYR A 109 -11.19 -2.57 0.75
CA TYR A 109 -12.54 -2.23 0.32
C TYR A 109 -12.65 -2.20 -1.21
N VAL A 110 -13.76 -2.77 -1.71
CA VAL A 110 -14.13 -2.78 -3.13
C VAL A 110 -15.47 -2.09 -3.33
N ALA A 111 -15.74 -1.66 -4.55
CA ALA A 111 -17.06 -1.14 -4.92
C ALA A 111 -18.10 -2.27 -4.95
N GLY A 112 -19.17 -2.16 -4.16
CA GLY A 112 -20.26 -3.13 -4.14
C GLY A 112 -21.14 -3.09 -5.40
N ARG A 113 -21.16 -1.96 -6.09
CA ARG A 113 -21.82 -1.75 -7.39
C ARG A 113 -20.93 -0.91 -8.30
N THR A 114 -21.37 -0.70 -9.54
CA THR A 114 -20.74 0.31 -10.40
C THR A 114 -21.02 1.70 -9.83
N ILE A 115 -19.98 2.53 -9.75
CA ILE A 115 -20.01 3.92 -9.25
C ILE A 115 -19.53 4.81 -10.39
N ASN A 116 -20.37 5.73 -10.87
CA ASN A 116 -19.99 6.62 -11.97
C ASN A 116 -19.17 7.82 -11.47
N ALA A 117 -18.45 8.47 -12.38
CA ALA A 117 -17.74 9.70 -12.05
C ALA A 117 -18.72 10.78 -11.56
N GLY A 118 -18.37 11.45 -10.47
CA GLY A 118 -19.21 12.45 -9.83
C GLY A 118 -20.21 11.89 -8.80
N GLU A 119 -20.39 10.58 -8.71
CA GLU A 119 -21.24 9.98 -7.68
C GLU A 119 -20.57 10.04 -6.30
N ARG A 120 -21.38 10.32 -5.27
CA ARG A 120 -20.97 10.22 -3.88
C ARG A 120 -21.07 8.77 -3.41
N LEU A 121 -20.02 8.30 -2.75
CA LEU A 121 -19.96 6.97 -2.14
C LEU A 121 -20.68 7.00 -0.79
N SER A 122 -21.62 6.08 -0.60
CA SER A 122 -22.18 5.77 0.71
C SER A 122 -21.50 4.53 1.30
N MET A 123 -21.70 4.29 2.60
CA MET A 123 -21.20 3.08 3.26
C MET A 123 -21.82 1.79 2.69
N ALA A 124 -23.01 1.87 2.07
CA ALA A 124 -23.66 0.73 1.43
C ALA A 124 -23.03 0.37 0.07
N ASP A 125 -22.33 1.32 -0.56
CA ASP A 125 -21.67 1.12 -1.85
C ASP A 125 -20.29 0.44 -1.73
N ILE A 126 -19.84 0.19 -0.49
CA ILE A 126 -18.50 -0.25 -0.17
C ILE A 126 -18.57 -1.63 0.48
N GLN A 127 -17.76 -2.57 0.00
CA GLN A 127 -17.73 -3.95 0.52
C GLN A 127 -16.33 -4.31 1.01
N LEU A 128 -16.27 -4.95 2.19
CA LEU A 128 -15.03 -5.48 2.74
C LEU A 128 -14.63 -6.77 2.02
N ARG A 129 -13.35 -6.86 1.66
CA ARG A 129 -12.70 -8.06 1.12
C ARG A 129 -11.39 -8.30 1.88
N GLN A 130 -10.95 -9.56 1.87
CA GLN A 130 -9.66 -9.95 2.39
C GLN A 130 -8.81 -10.50 1.25
N GLY A 131 -7.53 -10.12 1.20
CA GLY A 131 -6.63 -10.59 0.16
C GLY A 131 -5.20 -10.15 0.37
N ASP A 132 -4.32 -10.61 -0.50
CA ASP A 132 -2.93 -10.18 -0.52
C ASP A 132 -2.85 -8.75 -1.07
N LEU A 133 -2.69 -7.80 -0.17
CA LEU A 133 -2.56 -6.40 -0.48
C LEU A 133 -1.29 -6.13 -1.34
N SER A 134 -0.33 -7.07 -1.45
CA SER A 134 0.84 -7.00 -2.35
C SER A 134 0.61 -7.33 -3.79
N ALA A 135 -0.49 -7.99 -4.09
CA ALA A 135 -0.97 -8.15 -5.44
C ALA A 135 -1.89 -7.00 -5.89
N LEU A 136 -2.30 -6.12 -4.97
CA LEU A 136 -3.22 -5.02 -5.27
C LEU A 136 -2.50 -3.79 -5.84
N PRO A 137 -3.22 -2.93 -6.60
CA PRO A 137 -2.73 -1.61 -6.96
C PRO A 137 -2.34 -0.79 -5.72
N ARG A 138 -1.51 0.23 -5.92
CA ARG A 138 -1.13 1.14 -4.82
C ARG A 138 -2.36 1.91 -4.30
N ASN A 139 -2.24 2.36 -3.05
CA ASN A 139 -3.21 3.23 -2.37
C ASN A 139 -4.64 2.69 -2.30
N VAL A 140 -4.79 1.36 -2.25
CA VAL A 140 -6.08 0.75 -1.96
C VAL A 140 -6.54 1.13 -0.55
N ILE A 141 -7.83 1.39 -0.43
CA ILE A 141 -8.48 1.77 0.81
C ILE A 141 -8.62 0.55 1.73
N THR A 142 -8.11 0.69 2.95
CA THR A 142 -8.11 -0.34 4.00
C THR A 142 -8.97 0.05 5.20
N SER A 143 -9.49 1.28 5.24
CA SER A 143 -10.46 1.75 6.22
C SER A 143 -11.68 2.36 5.52
N PRO A 144 -12.91 2.01 5.93
CA PRO A 144 -14.11 2.46 5.24
C PRO A 144 -14.35 3.98 5.39
N GLN A 145 -13.82 4.58 6.47
CA GLN A 145 -13.86 6.03 6.69
C GLN A 145 -13.08 6.81 5.63
N GLN A 146 -12.14 6.18 4.92
CA GLN A 146 -11.39 6.82 3.84
C GLN A 146 -12.21 6.96 2.55
N ALA A 147 -13.33 6.22 2.42
CA ALA A 147 -14.16 6.19 1.21
C ALA A 147 -15.57 6.76 1.43
N GLY A 148 -16.17 6.54 2.61
CA GLY A 148 -17.51 7.02 2.91
C GLY A 148 -17.64 8.54 2.75
N GLY A 149 -18.62 8.97 1.97
CA GLY A 149 -18.90 10.38 1.70
C GLY A 149 -18.00 11.03 0.65
N MET A 150 -16.99 10.34 0.14
CA MET A 150 -16.15 10.85 -0.96
C MET A 150 -16.90 10.82 -2.29
N ILE A 151 -16.41 11.54 -3.28
CA ILE A 151 -16.93 11.55 -4.65
C ILE A 151 -15.97 10.80 -5.56
N ALA A 152 -16.48 9.95 -6.44
CA ALA A 152 -15.67 9.29 -7.45
C ALA A 152 -15.17 10.30 -8.50
N SER A 153 -13.86 10.34 -8.73
CA SER A 153 -13.26 11.16 -9.80
C SER A 153 -13.46 10.52 -11.19
N ASN A 154 -13.49 9.19 -11.24
CA ASN A 154 -13.67 8.37 -12.44
C ASN A 154 -14.67 7.24 -12.17
N ARG A 155 -15.16 6.59 -13.23
CA ARG A 155 -16.00 5.39 -13.09
C ARG A 155 -15.23 4.26 -12.40
N ILE A 156 -15.85 3.62 -11.42
CA ILE A 156 -15.35 2.45 -10.69
C ILE A 156 -16.31 1.29 -10.95
N ALA A 157 -15.81 0.17 -11.48
CA ALA A 157 -16.60 -1.02 -11.74
C ALA A 157 -16.95 -1.75 -10.43
N SER A 158 -18.08 -2.47 -10.41
CA SER A 158 -18.41 -3.38 -9.31
C SER A 158 -17.29 -4.42 -9.10
N GLY A 159 -16.97 -4.69 -7.84
CA GLY A 159 -15.88 -5.59 -7.43
C GLY A 159 -14.48 -4.99 -7.54
N ALA A 160 -14.30 -3.82 -8.14
CA ALA A 160 -12.99 -3.19 -8.27
C ALA A 160 -12.49 -2.63 -6.91
N PRO A 161 -11.19 -2.75 -6.59
CA PRO A 161 -10.60 -2.12 -5.41
C PRO A 161 -10.80 -0.61 -5.40
N LEU A 162 -11.26 -0.07 -4.28
CA LEU A 162 -11.34 1.37 -4.05
C LEU A 162 -9.94 1.89 -3.74
N ARG A 163 -9.57 2.98 -4.41
CA ARG A 163 -8.24 3.59 -4.31
C ARG A 163 -8.37 5.08 -4.07
N THR A 164 -7.46 5.66 -3.29
CA THR A 164 -7.57 7.06 -2.90
C THR A 164 -7.51 8.01 -4.10
N GLU A 165 -6.75 7.68 -5.15
CA GLU A 165 -6.68 8.51 -6.38
C GLU A 165 -7.98 8.55 -7.19
N LEU A 166 -8.87 7.57 -6.97
CA LEU A 166 -10.19 7.53 -7.62
C LEU A 166 -11.24 8.31 -6.84
N LEU A 167 -10.89 8.86 -5.68
CA LEU A 167 -11.80 9.54 -4.78
C LEU A 167 -11.34 10.97 -4.52
N LYS A 168 -12.28 11.90 -4.45
CA LYS A 168 -12.04 13.28 -4.05
C LYS A 168 -13.02 13.68 -2.95
N VAL A 169 -12.58 14.62 -2.11
CA VAL A 169 -13.45 15.17 -1.06
C VAL A 169 -14.67 15.82 -1.71
N ALA A 170 -15.85 15.56 -1.14
CA ALA A 170 -17.04 16.23 -1.58
C ALA A 170 -16.99 17.70 -1.19
N ASN A 171 -17.33 18.59 -2.12
CA ASN A 171 -17.47 20.01 -1.81
C ASN A 171 -18.65 20.19 -0.85
N VAL A 172 -18.38 20.82 0.29
CA VAL A 172 -19.41 21.30 1.23
C VAL A 172 -19.81 22.74 0.93
N ILE A 173 -18.92 23.48 0.25
CA ILE A 173 -19.16 24.83 -0.24
C ILE A 173 -18.86 24.87 -1.74
N GLN A 174 -19.79 25.41 -2.52
CA GLN A 174 -19.62 25.66 -3.95
C GLN A 174 -19.18 27.10 -4.22
N GLN A 175 -18.43 27.30 -5.30
CA GLN A 175 -18.10 28.63 -5.78
C GLN A 175 -19.37 29.43 -6.03
N GLY A 176 -19.40 30.66 -5.53
CA GLY A 176 -20.52 31.56 -5.63
C GLY A 176 -21.62 31.35 -4.60
N GLN A 177 -21.53 30.32 -3.74
CA GLN A 177 -22.46 30.09 -2.64
C GLN A 177 -22.32 31.16 -1.56
N ASN A 178 -23.45 31.61 -0.98
CA ASN A 178 -23.43 32.42 0.23
C ASN A 178 -23.15 31.52 1.44
N VAL A 179 -22.15 31.88 2.23
CA VAL A 179 -21.67 31.12 3.38
C VAL A 179 -21.60 32.01 4.61
N LYS A 180 -21.85 31.41 5.77
CA LYS A 180 -21.63 32.06 7.07
C LYS A 180 -20.16 31.92 7.43
N VAL A 181 -19.47 33.04 7.61
CA VAL A 181 -18.10 33.11 8.10
C VAL A 181 -18.14 33.36 9.60
N GLN A 182 -17.39 32.61 10.38
CA GLN A 182 -17.39 32.65 11.85
C GLN A 182 -15.97 32.82 12.37
N SER A 183 -15.79 33.66 13.38
CA SER A 183 -14.55 33.81 14.14
C SER A 183 -14.90 33.71 15.63
N GLN A 184 -14.10 32.96 16.39
CA GLN A 184 -14.36 32.70 17.81
C GLN A 184 -13.26 33.34 18.66
N GLY A 185 -13.66 34.30 19.50
CA GLY A 185 -12.80 34.91 20.50
C GLY A 185 -13.00 34.29 21.88
N SER A 186 -12.31 34.81 22.90
CA SER A 186 -12.50 34.40 24.30
C SER A 186 -13.87 34.83 24.82
N GLY A 187 -14.89 33.99 24.58
CA GLY A 187 -16.26 34.15 25.09
C GLY A 187 -17.26 34.74 24.10
N PHE A 188 -16.90 34.96 22.83
CA PHE A 188 -17.81 35.47 21.81
C PHE A 188 -17.58 34.80 20.44
N VAL A 189 -18.63 34.77 19.61
CA VAL A 189 -18.56 34.35 18.21
C VAL A 189 -19.07 35.50 17.35
N VAL A 190 -18.23 35.97 16.43
CA VAL A 190 -18.64 36.92 15.40
C VAL A 190 -18.96 36.13 14.14
N SER A 191 -20.11 36.40 13.53
CA SER A 191 -20.43 35.84 12.22
C SER A 191 -20.81 36.90 11.21
N THR A 192 -20.39 36.70 9.97
CA THR A 192 -20.74 37.55 8.83
C THR A 192 -21.08 36.69 7.61
N GLU A 193 -21.83 37.24 6.66
CA GLU A 193 -22.09 36.56 5.39
C GLU A 193 -21.03 36.93 4.35
N ALA A 194 -20.60 35.94 3.59
CA ALA A 194 -19.70 36.12 2.47
C ALA A 194 -20.05 35.19 1.33
N ARG A 195 -19.58 35.52 0.13
CA ARG A 195 -19.70 34.68 -1.06
C ARG A 195 -18.43 33.87 -1.25
N ALA A 196 -18.56 32.57 -1.42
CA ALA A 196 -17.44 31.68 -1.70
C ALA A 196 -16.83 31.98 -3.07
N MET A 197 -15.51 32.11 -3.14
CA MET A 197 -14.80 32.42 -4.40
C MET A 197 -14.31 31.15 -5.10
N THR A 198 -14.19 30.04 -4.38
CA THR A 198 -13.80 28.72 -4.89
C THR A 198 -14.68 27.63 -4.29
N ASN A 199 -14.62 26.43 -4.87
CA ASN A 199 -15.18 25.24 -4.24
C ASN A 199 -14.29 24.79 -3.07
N ALA A 200 -14.89 24.27 -2.00
CA ALA A 200 -14.15 23.70 -0.88
C ALA A 200 -14.87 22.48 -0.29
N GLY A 201 -14.10 21.43 0.00
CA GLY A 201 -14.50 20.35 0.89
C GLY A 201 -14.27 20.71 2.35
N ALA A 202 -14.87 19.95 3.27
CA ALA A 202 -14.66 20.16 4.70
C ALA A 202 -13.16 20.07 5.05
N GLY A 203 -12.67 20.99 5.89
CA GLY A 203 -11.27 21.13 6.29
C GLY A 203 -10.38 21.87 5.28
N ALA A 204 -10.86 22.18 4.08
CA ALA A 204 -10.06 22.91 3.09
C ALA A 204 -10.06 24.42 3.35
N THR A 205 -8.95 25.08 3.05
CA THR A 205 -8.87 26.55 3.03
C THR A 205 -9.67 27.09 1.85
N ILE A 206 -10.49 28.11 2.10
CA ILE A 206 -11.35 28.76 1.12
C ILE A 206 -11.24 30.28 1.23
N GLN A 207 -11.27 30.95 0.08
CA GLN A 207 -11.42 32.39 0.01
C GLN A 207 -12.89 32.77 -0.15
N VAL A 208 -13.32 33.77 0.62
CA VAL A 208 -14.69 34.28 0.61
C VAL A 208 -14.66 35.81 0.53
N LYS A 209 -15.64 36.38 -0.17
CA LYS A 209 -15.78 37.84 -0.33
C LYS A 209 -17.01 38.32 0.43
N THR A 210 -16.83 39.21 1.40
CA THR A 210 -17.94 39.81 2.15
C THR A 210 -18.78 40.73 1.26
N GLN A 211 -19.99 41.08 1.71
CA GLN A 211 -20.81 42.07 1.01
C GLN A 211 -20.14 43.44 0.90
N ALA A 212 -19.30 43.80 1.89
CA ALA A 212 -18.48 45.01 1.88
C ALA A 212 -17.29 44.95 0.89
N GLY A 213 -17.09 43.82 0.21
CA GLY A 213 -16.05 43.63 -0.79
C GLY A 213 -14.71 43.11 -0.25
N GLN A 214 -14.59 42.89 1.06
CA GLN A 214 -13.37 42.38 1.69
C GLN A 214 -13.19 40.88 1.40
N MET A 215 -11.95 40.50 1.06
CA MET A 215 -11.56 39.10 0.90
C MET A 215 -11.08 38.52 2.23
N LEU A 216 -11.64 37.39 2.63
CA LEU A 216 -11.28 36.65 3.84
C LEU A 216 -10.82 35.24 3.45
N SER A 217 -9.90 34.68 4.22
CA SER A 217 -9.42 33.30 4.07
C SER A 217 -9.71 32.54 5.36
N GLY A 218 -10.35 31.37 5.23
CA GLY A 218 -10.70 30.54 6.37
C GLY A 218 -10.81 29.07 5.99
N THR A 219 -11.26 28.24 6.92
CA THR A 219 -11.41 26.79 6.76
C THR A 219 -12.88 26.43 6.60
N ALA A 220 -13.23 25.70 5.55
CA ALA A 220 -14.59 25.20 5.34
C ALA A 220 -14.95 24.13 6.39
N LEU A 221 -16.08 24.29 7.06
CA LEU A 221 -16.61 23.33 8.02
C LEU A 221 -17.59 22.37 7.34
N ALA A 222 -17.82 21.21 7.95
CA ALA A 222 -18.70 20.18 7.39
C ALA A 222 -20.17 20.63 7.23
N ASP A 223 -20.58 21.65 7.97
CA ASP A 223 -21.92 22.27 7.90
C ASP A 223 -22.07 23.32 6.78
N GLY A 224 -21.00 23.57 6.01
CA GLY A 224 -20.99 24.56 4.93
C GLY A 224 -20.67 25.99 5.39
N SER A 225 -20.30 26.20 6.66
CA SER A 225 -19.79 27.48 7.16
C SER A 225 -18.26 27.57 7.03
N VAL A 226 -17.69 28.76 7.25
CA VAL A 226 -16.24 29.02 7.15
C VAL A 226 -15.72 29.56 8.47
N ALA A 227 -14.71 28.91 9.06
CA ALA A 227 -14.03 29.37 10.27
C ALA A 227 -12.79 30.20 9.92
N LEU A 228 -12.65 31.39 10.49
CA LEU A 228 -11.42 32.19 10.35
C LEU A 228 -10.35 31.69 11.33
N PRO A 229 -9.06 31.74 10.95
CA PRO A 229 -7.97 31.52 11.89
C PRO A 229 -8.01 32.59 13.00
N ASN A 230 -7.71 32.15 14.23
CA ASN A 230 -7.58 33.04 15.39
C ASN A 230 -6.26 33.82 15.37
#